data_AF-A0A8J2KUI3-F1
#
_entry.id   AF-A0A8J2KUI3-F1
#
_cell.length_a   1.000
_cell.length_b   1.000
_cell.length_c   1.000
_cell.angle_alpha   90.00
_cell.angle_beta   90.00
_cell.angle_gamma   90.00
#
_symmetry.space_group_name_H-M   'P 1'
#
loop_
_entity.id
_entity.type
_entity.pdbx_description
1 polymer ?
#
loop_
_entity_poly.entity_id
_entity_poly.type
_entity_poly.pdbx_seq_one_letter_code
_entity_poly.pdbx_strand_id
1 'polypeptide(L)'
;MEESTKDPSPLEEELTQEIDMFTANEPRYYKEGFGIRTENIIRVVVVSAGGEGNFLTFPDVTLVPIQIKVIKSEQLALQLFIVLKLVVSISRVSKEVGKYLTDNGDSYPSITWLEKHSRLTSATKASFMKVSFLAVITCIYNTVDKLLQFPYILTALLII
;
A
#
# COMPACT_ATOMS: atom_id res chain seq x y z
N MET A 1 -8.32 -28.14 48.72
CA MET A 1 -7.67 -28.07 47.40
C MET A 1 -8.51 -27.09 46.59
N GLU A 2 -8.19 -25.80 46.68
CA GLU A 2 -8.79 -24.78 45.85
C GLU A 2 -8.05 -24.77 44.52
N GLU A 3 -8.78 -25.10 43.46
CA GLU A 3 -8.29 -25.03 42.09
C GLU A 3 -8.20 -23.56 41.70
N SER A 4 -6.96 -23.05 41.68
CA SER A 4 -6.61 -21.70 41.23
C SER A 4 -7.02 -21.55 39.77
N THR A 5 -8.18 -20.93 39.52
CA THR A 5 -8.55 -20.43 38.19
C THR A 5 -7.53 -19.36 37.80
N LYS A 6 -6.60 -19.77 36.94
CA LYS A 6 -5.58 -18.90 36.38
C LYS A 6 -6.30 -17.88 35.49
N ASP A 7 -6.37 -16.63 35.94
CA ASP A 7 -6.82 -15.52 35.08
C ASP A 7 -5.99 -15.56 33.79
N PRO A 8 -6.62 -15.56 32.61
CA PRO A 8 -5.87 -15.53 31.37
C PRO A 8 -5.02 -14.26 31.33
N SER A 9 -3.74 -14.42 31.01
CA SER A 9 -2.80 -13.32 30.78
C SER A 9 -3.44 -12.30 29.83
N PRO A 10 -3.37 -10.98 30.09
CA PRO A 10 -3.99 -9.93 29.26
C PRO A 10 -3.47 -9.83 27.81
N LEU A 11 -2.61 -10.76 27.39
CA LEU A 11 -1.86 -10.72 26.13
C LEU A 11 -2.38 -11.73 25.09
N GLU A 12 -3.45 -12.48 25.39
CA GLU A 12 -4.01 -13.50 24.48
C GLU A 12 -5.48 -13.22 24.12
N GLU A 13 -5.92 -11.96 24.13
CA GLU A 13 -7.15 -11.60 23.43
C GLU A 13 -6.83 -11.58 21.93
N GLU A 14 -7.12 -12.69 21.24
CA GLU A 14 -6.97 -12.83 19.80
C GLU A 14 -7.91 -11.83 19.12
N LEU A 15 -7.41 -10.62 18.89
CA LEU A 15 -8.19 -9.50 18.35
C LEU A 15 -8.54 -9.80 16.89
N THR A 16 -9.69 -10.41 16.69
CA THR A 16 -10.27 -10.61 15.36
C THR A 16 -10.78 -9.26 14.86
N GLN A 17 -10.32 -8.87 13.67
CA GLN A 17 -10.79 -7.64 13.04
C GLN A 17 -12.06 -7.93 12.25
N GLU A 18 -13.13 -7.21 12.57
CA GLU A 18 -14.40 -7.33 11.89
C GLU A 18 -14.52 -6.32 10.75
N ILE A 19 -15.35 -6.66 9.77
CA ILE A 19 -15.67 -5.78 8.64
C ILE A 19 -16.22 -4.46 9.17
N ASP A 20 -15.84 -3.35 8.55
CA ASP A 20 -16.25 -1.99 8.89
C ASP A 20 -15.71 -1.43 10.21
N MET A 21 -14.82 -2.16 10.88
CA MET A 21 -13.99 -1.56 11.93
C MET A 21 -13.06 -0.49 11.35
N PHE A 22 -12.86 0.57 12.12
CA PHE A 22 -11.85 1.60 11.86
C PHE A 22 -10.75 1.48 12.91
N THR A 23 -9.48 1.51 12.47
CA THR A 23 -8.33 1.50 13.36
C THR A 23 -7.25 2.45 12.87
N ALA A 24 -6.36 2.85 13.76
CA ALA A 24 -5.16 3.59 13.41
C ALA A 24 -4.05 2.64 12.93
N ASN A 25 -3.38 3.02 11.85
CA ASN A 25 -2.11 2.46 11.41
C ASN A 25 -1.03 3.51 11.63
N GLU A 26 -0.26 3.36 12.72
CA GLU A 26 0.62 4.42 13.24
C GLU A 26 2.05 3.99 13.61
N PRO A 27 2.85 3.48 12.64
CA PRO A 27 4.25 3.18 12.88
C PRO A 27 5.04 4.42 13.31
N ARG A 28 5.96 4.21 14.26
CA ARG A 28 6.71 5.28 14.94
C ARG A 28 8.17 4.91 15.20
N TYR A 29 9.03 5.92 15.20
CA TYR A 29 10.43 5.86 15.62
C TYR A 29 10.80 7.11 16.40
N TYR A 30 11.42 6.93 17.56
CA TYR A 30 11.88 8.02 18.42
C TYR A 30 13.37 7.86 18.73
N LYS A 31 14.09 8.98 18.70
CA LYS A 31 15.47 9.13 19.14
C LYS A 31 15.56 10.41 19.98
N GLU A 32 16.53 10.52 20.87
CA GLU A 32 16.76 11.76 21.61
C GLU A 32 16.83 12.98 20.67
N GLY A 33 15.96 13.97 20.93
CA GLY A 33 15.82 15.19 20.12
C GLY A 33 14.99 15.07 18.84
N PHE A 34 14.45 13.90 18.46
CA PHE A 34 13.67 13.74 17.22
C PHE A 34 12.72 12.52 17.22
N GLY A 35 11.56 12.67 16.59
CA GLY A 35 10.61 11.57 16.40
C GLY A 35 9.87 11.64 15.06
N ILE A 36 9.54 10.48 14.52
CA ILE A 36 8.67 10.32 13.35
C ILE A 36 7.51 9.42 13.75
N ARG A 37 6.29 9.85 13.43
CA ARG A 37 5.09 9.02 13.41
C ARG A 37 4.37 9.27 12.10
N THR A 38 3.93 8.21 11.44
CA THR A 38 3.11 8.27 10.22
C THR A 38 1.82 7.58 10.56
N GLU A 39 0.68 8.25 10.43
CA GLU A 39 -0.59 7.79 10.97
C GLU A 39 -1.70 7.93 9.93
N ASN A 40 -2.37 6.81 9.66
CA ASN A 40 -3.58 6.76 8.85
C ASN A 40 -4.69 6.07 9.62
N ILE A 41 -5.93 6.55 9.45
CA ILE A 41 -7.12 5.77 9.76
C ILE A 41 -7.35 4.82 8.59
N ILE A 42 -7.56 3.53 8.90
CA ILE A 42 -7.86 2.49 7.93
C ILE A 42 -9.21 1.84 8.27
N ARG A 43 -9.93 1.38 7.25
CA ARG A 43 -11.18 0.62 7.40
C ARG A 43 -10.95 -0.83 7.02
N VAL A 44 -11.50 -1.77 7.78
CA VAL A 44 -11.47 -3.20 7.44
C VAL A 44 -12.54 -3.48 6.38
N VAL A 45 -12.14 -4.01 5.21
CA VAL A 45 -13.07 -4.37 4.14
C VAL A 45 -12.74 -5.75 3.58
N VAL A 46 -13.75 -6.44 3.03
CA VAL A 46 -13.55 -7.71 2.34
C VAL A 46 -12.94 -7.46 0.96
N VAL A 47 -11.96 -8.27 0.58
CA VAL A 47 -11.44 -8.34 -0.78
C VAL A 47 -11.66 -9.74 -1.35
N SER A 48 -12.24 -9.81 -2.55
CA SER A 48 -12.34 -11.06 -3.30
C SER A 48 -10.99 -11.36 -3.95
N ALA A 49 -10.34 -12.43 -3.52
CA ALA A 49 -9.02 -12.84 -4.03
C ALA A 49 -9.08 -14.06 -4.98
N GLY A 50 -10.27 -14.44 -5.47
CA GLY A 50 -10.44 -15.53 -6.43
C GLY A 50 -10.16 -16.94 -5.90
N GLY A 51 -9.98 -17.11 -4.59
CA GLY A 51 -9.85 -18.40 -3.90
C GLY A 51 -11.01 -18.65 -2.92
N GLU A 52 -10.98 -19.81 -2.24
CA GLU A 52 -11.93 -20.11 -1.15
C GLU A 52 -11.60 -19.26 0.09
N GLY A 53 -12.59 -18.49 0.58
CA GLY A 53 -12.48 -17.68 1.80
C GLY A 53 -12.67 -16.17 1.60
N ASN A 54 -13.10 -15.49 2.66
CA ASN A 54 -13.16 -14.03 2.72
C ASN A 54 -11.83 -13.48 3.23
N PHE A 55 -11.10 -12.76 2.41
CA PHE A 55 -9.88 -12.06 2.82
C PHE A 55 -10.20 -10.63 3.21
N LEU A 56 -9.46 -10.09 4.18
CA LEU A 56 -9.61 -8.70 4.60
C LEU A 56 -8.48 -7.84 4.02
N THR A 57 -8.78 -6.57 3.79
CA THR A 57 -7.82 -5.53 3.44
C THR A 57 -8.17 -4.22 4.13
N PHE A 58 -7.26 -3.26 4.05
CA PHE A 58 -7.25 -2.04 4.85
C PHE A 58 -7.07 -0.79 3.98
N PRO A 59 -8.09 -0.37 3.22
CA PRO A 59 -8.05 0.92 2.54
C PRO A 59 -7.87 2.06 3.54
N ASP A 60 -7.00 3.01 3.17
CA ASP A 60 -6.83 4.27 3.91
C ASP A 60 -8.11 5.11 3.84
N VAL A 61 -8.50 5.69 4.96
CA VAL A 61 -9.54 6.71 5.08
C VAL A 61 -8.90 8.10 5.11
N THR A 62 -7.73 8.21 5.74
CA THR A 62 -6.92 9.44 5.73
C THR A 62 -6.47 9.78 4.32
N LEU A 63 -6.80 10.98 3.84
CA LEU A 63 -6.42 11.48 2.52
C LEU A 63 -5.48 12.68 2.64
N VAL A 64 -4.24 12.42 3.08
CA VAL A 64 -3.19 13.44 3.21
C VAL A 64 -1.91 12.93 2.56
N PRO A 65 -1.17 13.74 1.78
CA PRO A 65 0.07 13.29 1.15
C PRO A 65 1.15 12.99 2.20
N ILE A 66 1.89 11.89 2.02
CA ILE A 66 3.09 11.60 2.80
C ILE A 66 4.23 12.54 2.37
N GLN A 67 4.94 13.12 3.33
CA GLN A 67 6.07 14.01 3.05
C GLN A 67 7.23 13.25 2.39
N ILE A 68 7.39 13.41 1.08
CA ILE A 68 8.39 12.63 0.30
C ILE A 68 9.83 13.03 0.65
N LYS A 69 10.06 14.27 1.09
CA LYS A 69 11.41 14.80 1.38
C LYS A 69 12.14 14.06 2.50
N VAL A 70 11.42 13.36 3.37
CA VAL A 70 12.03 12.60 4.49
C VAL A 70 12.32 11.15 4.12
N ILE A 71 11.93 10.70 2.92
CA ILE A 71 12.11 9.31 2.48
C ILE A 71 13.46 9.18 1.77
N LYS A 72 14.31 8.26 2.26
CA LYS A 72 15.58 7.92 1.62
C LYS A 72 15.33 7.09 0.36
N SER A 73 15.78 7.59 -0.80
CA SER A 73 15.58 6.96 -2.12
C SER A 73 16.08 5.52 -2.21
N GLU A 74 17.15 5.22 -1.47
CA GLU A 74 17.82 3.92 -1.47
C GLU A 74 16.95 2.85 -0.81
N GLN A 75 16.18 3.22 0.21
CA GLN A 75 15.28 2.30 0.92
C GLN A 75 14.01 1.99 0.10
N LEU A 76 13.56 2.93 -0.72
CA LEU A 76 12.43 2.75 -1.63
C LEU A 76 12.73 1.75 -2.75
N ALA A 77 13.92 1.82 -3.35
CA ALA A 77 14.28 0.98 -4.50
C ALA A 77 14.32 -0.53 -4.16
N LEU A 78 14.56 -0.87 -2.90
CA LEU A 78 14.60 -2.25 -2.41
C LEU A 78 13.21 -2.83 -2.11
N GLN A 79 12.16 -2.00 -2.09
CA GLN A 79 10.83 -2.42 -1.64
C GLN A 79 9.73 -1.95 -2.61
N LEU A 80 9.57 -2.70 -3.72
CA LEU A 80 8.55 -2.45 -4.76
C LEU A 80 7.16 -2.15 -4.18
N PHE A 81 6.74 -2.92 -3.17
CA PHE A 81 5.43 -2.76 -2.54
C PHE A 81 5.25 -1.38 -1.89
N ILE A 82 6.27 -0.84 -1.23
CA ILE A 82 6.21 0.49 -0.61
C ILE A 82 6.10 1.57 -1.68
N VAL A 83 6.87 1.44 -2.77
CA VAL A 83 6.79 2.39 -3.88
C VAL A 83 5.39 2.38 -4.48
N LEU A 84 4.83 1.20 -4.76
CA LEU A 84 3.47 1.08 -5.30
C LEU A 84 2.44 1.70 -4.36
N LYS A 85 2.49 1.38 -3.06
CA LYS A 85 1.58 1.96 -2.06
C LYS A 85 1.68 3.48 -2.01
N LEU A 86 2.89 4.03 -2.02
CA LEU A 86 3.12 5.47 -2.01
C LEU A 86 2.54 6.14 -3.26
N VAL A 87 2.76 5.56 -4.44
CA VAL A 87 2.23 6.09 -5.72
C VAL A 87 0.71 6.06 -5.75
N VAL A 88 0.11 4.93 -5.33
CA VAL A 88 -1.36 4.78 -5.27
C VAL A 88 -1.96 5.77 -4.29
N SER A 89 -1.39 5.89 -3.09
CA SER A 89 -1.84 6.83 -2.06
C SER A 89 -1.79 8.28 -2.55
N ILE A 90 -0.65 8.74 -3.08
CA ILE A 90 -0.48 10.09 -3.63
C ILE A 90 -1.50 10.38 -4.76
N SER A 91 -1.69 9.41 -5.67
CA SER A 91 -2.61 9.57 -6.80
C SER A 91 -4.05 9.69 -6.32
N ARG A 92 -4.43 8.90 -5.32
CA ARG A 92 -5.77 8.93 -4.73
C ARG A 92 -6.04 10.23 -4.01
N VAL A 93 -5.10 10.71 -3.17
CA VAL A 93 -5.23 11.98 -2.46
C VAL A 93 -5.38 13.13 -3.46
N SER A 94 -4.53 13.19 -4.49
CA SER A 94 -4.63 14.22 -5.54
C SER A 94 -6.00 14.20 -6.24
N LYS A 95 -6.50 13.00 -6.57
CA LYS A 95 -7.80 12.83 -7.24
C LYS A 95 -8.98 13.23 -6.34
N GLU A 96 -9.08 12.66 -5.14
CA GLU A 96 -10.25 12.81 -4.27
C GLU A 96 -10.27 14.19 -3.62
N VAL A 97 -9.15 14.61 -3.00
CA VAL A 97 -9.06 15.92 -2.35
C VAL A 97 -9.03 17.02 -3.40
N GLY A 98 -8.28 16.85 -4.49
CA GLY A 98 -8.22 17.86 -5.55
C GLY A 98 -9.58 18.08 -6.22
N LYS A 99 -10.35 17.01 -6.44
CA LYS A 99 -11.73 17.13 -6.92
C LYS A 99 -12.60 17.89 -5.94
N TYR A 100 -12.58 17.53 -4.65
CA TYR A 100 -13.36 18.23 -3.63
C TYR A 100 -13.03 19.73 -3.58
N LEU A 101 -11.74 20.08 -3.56
CA LEU A 101 -11.30 21.48 -3.55
C LEU A 101 -11.81 22.23 -4.77
N THR A 102 -11.70 21.63 -5.96
CA THR A 102 -12.16 22.23 -7.22
C THR A 102 -13.68 22.41 -7.24
N ASP A 103 -14.44 21.39 -6.84
CA ASP A 103 -15.91 21.43 -6.80
C ASP A 103 -16.43 22.50 -5.84
N ASN A 104 -15.69 22.79 -4.78
CA ASN A 104 -16.06 23.80 -3.77
C ASN A 104 -15.47 25.19 -4.06
N GLY A 105 -14.87 25.40 -5.25
CA GLY A 105 -14.31 26.69 -5.65
C GLY A 105 -13.08 27.11 -4.84
N ASP A 106 -12.43 26.19 -4.13
CA ASP A 106 -11.15 26.47 -3.48
C ASP A 106 -10.08 26.62 -4.57
N SER A 107 -9.17 27.55 -4.34
CA SER A 107 -8.09 27.88 -5.27
C SER A 107 -6.76 28.00 -4.53
N TYR A 108 -5.94 28.99 -4.86
CA TYR A 108 -4.69 29.23 -4.15
C TYR A 108 -4.98 29.62 -2.69
N PRO A 109 -4.29 29.06 -1.68
CA PRO A 109 -3.06 28.25 -1.78
C PRO A 109 -3.28 26.73 -1.76
N SER A 110 -4.48 26.23 -1.48
CA SER A 110 -4.75 24.82 -1.16
C SER A 110 -4.43 23.87 -2.32
N ILE A 111 -4.94 24.17 -3.53
CA ILE A 111 -4.71 23.31 -4.71
C ILE A 111 -3.23 23.30 -5.09
N THR A 112 -2.57 24.46 -5.08
CA THR A 112 -1.14 24.56 -5.40
C THR A 112 -0.29 23.83 -4.37
N TRP A 113 -0.66 23.89 -3.08
CA TRP A 113 -0.01 23.12 -2.04
C TRP A 113 -0.19 21.62 -2.25
N LEU A 114 -1.40 21.16 -2.56
CA LEU A 114 -1.71 19.75 -2.81
C LEU A 114 -0.92 19.23 -4.01
N GLU A 115 -0.95 19.96 -5.13
CA GLU A 115 -0.19 19.58 -6.32
C GLU A 115 1.31 19.49 -6.05
N LYS A 116 1.86 20.38 -5.23
CA LYS A 116 3.27 20.38 -4.88
C LYS A 116 3.66 19.16 -4.05
N HIS A 117 2.80 18.72 -3.13
CA HIS A 117 3.08 17.62 -2.20
C HIS A 117 2.58 16.25 -2.68
N SER A 118 1.74 16.22 -3.72
CA SER A 118 1.29 15.01 -4.41
C SER A 118 2.05 14.72 -5.71
N ARG A 119 3.27 15.26 -5.87
CA ARG A 119 4.14 14.97 -7.02
C ARG A 119 5.31 14.08 -6.60
N LEU A 120 5.48 12.96 -7.29
CA LEU A 120 6.69 12.14 -7.18
C LEU A 120 7.90 12.93 -7.68
N THR A 121 9.01 12.85 -6.96
CA THR A 121 10.28 13.44 -7.40
C THR A 121 10.84 12.68 -8.60
N SER A 122 11.72 13.31 -9.40
CA SER A 122 12.39 12.66 -10.53
C SER A 122 13.16 11.40 -10.11
N ALA A 123 13.75 11.41 -8.90
CA ALA A 123 14.43 10.24 -8.34
C ALA A 123 13.45 9.11 -8.03
N THR A 124 12.31 9.41 -7.41
CA THR A 124 11.26 8.42 -7.15
C THR A 124 10.69 7.84 -8.44
N LYS A 125 10.49 8.67 -9.48
CA LYS A 125 10.06 8.23 -10.81
C LYS A 125 11.11 7.33 -11.48
N ALA A 126 12.39 7.65 -11.38
CA ALA A 126 13.48 6.83 -11.93
C ALA A 126 13.57 5.46 -11.22
N SER A 127 13.44 5.43 -9.90
CA SER A 127 13.35 4.18 -9.14
C SER A 127 12.11 3.37 -9.56
N PHE A 128 10.96 4.01 -9.70
CA PHE A 128 9.74 3.35 -10.19
C PHE A 128 9.91 2.74 -11.60
N MET A 129 10.53 3.46 -12.53
CA MET A 129 10.79 2.94 -13.88
C MET A 129 11.74 1.73 -13.87
N LYS A 130 12.79 1.77 -13.06
CA LYS A 130 13.72 0.63 -12.91
C LYS A 130 13.02 -0.60 -12.35
N VAL A 131 12.19 -0.43 -11.33
CA VAL A 131 11.49 -1.54 -10.68
C VAL A 131 10.36 -2.08 -11.58
N SER A 132 9.61 -1.21 -12.26
CA SER A 132 8.55 -1.64 -13.20
C SER A 132 9.12 -2.48 -14.33
N PHE A 133 10.28 -2.10 -14.88
CA PHE A 133 10.96 -2.88 -15.92
C PHE A 133 11.40 -4.26 -15.40
N LEU A 134 11.98 -4.32 -14.19
CA LEU A 134 12.40 -5.59 -13.59
C LEU A 134 11.21 -6.50 -13.25
N ALA A 135 10.13 -5.95 -12.69
CA ALA A 135 8.93 -6.69 -12.36
C ALA A 135 8.20 -7.24 -13.60
N VAL A 136 8.14 -6.45 -14.68
CA VAL A 136 7.60 -6.91 -15.98
C VAL A 136 8.47 -8.04 -16.54
N ILE A 137 9.79 -7.90 -16.49
CA ILE A 137 10.71 -8.95 -16.92
C ILE A 137 10.52 -10.22 -16.08
N THR A 138 10.53 -10.14 -14.76
CA THR A 138 10.31 -11.30 -13.87
C THR A 138 8.94 -11.93 -14.08
N CYS A 139 7.89 -11.14 -14.31
CA CYS A 139 6.56 -11.65 -14.61
C CYS A 139 6.52 -12.38 -15.96
N ILE A 140 7.16 -11.84 -16.99
CA ILE A 140 7.32 -12.50 -18.30
C ILE A 140 8.10 -13.80 -18.13
N TYR A 141 9.24 -13.79 -17.45
CA TYR A 141 10.03 -15.00 -17.20
C TYR A 141 9.22 -16.06 -16.46
N ASN A 142 8.56 -15.72 -15.35
CA ASN A 142 7.74 -16.68 -14.60
C ASN A 142 6.53 -17.20 -15.40
N THR A 143 5.97 -16.38 -16.29
CA THR A 143 4.85 -16.79 -17.16
C THR A 143 5.35 -17.73 -18.26
N VAL A 144 6.49 -17.41 -18.89
CA VAL A 144 7.14 -18.26 -19.90
C VAL A 144 7.60 -19.58 -19.27
N ASP A 145 8.17 -19.55 -18.08
CA ASP A 145 8.64 -20.74 -17.37
C ASP A 145 7.48 -21.68 -17.00
N LYS A 146 6.33 -21.10 -16.57
CA LYS A 146 5.09 -21.86 -16.38
C LYS A 146 4.54 -22.44 -17.68
N LEU A 147 4.64 -21.73 -18.80
CA LEU A 147 4.19 -22.23 -20.11
C LEU A 147 5.10 -23.35 -20.64
N LEU A 148 6.41 -23.30 -20.36
CA LEU A 148 7.38 -24.35 -20.72
C LEU A 148 7.21 -25.63 -19.89
N GLN A 149 6.59 -25.56 -18.72
CA GLN A 149 6.26 -26.74 -17.89
C GLN A 149 5.02 -27.51 -18.40
N PHE A 150 4.28 -27.00 -19.40
CA PHE A 150 3.15 -27.68 -20.04
C PHE A 150 3.41 -27.92 -21.53
N PRO A 151 4.12 -29.00 -21.91
CA PRO A 151 4.52 -29.26 -23.31
C PRO A 151 3.33 -29.45 -24.27
N TYR A 152 2.11 -29.65 -23.76
CA TYR A 152 0.89 -29.86 -24.55
C TYR A 152 0.23 -28.55 -25.02
N ILE A 153 0.60 -27.39 -24.46
CA ILE A 153 0.03 -26.09 -24.86
C ILE A 153 0.73 -25.56 -26.12
N LEU A 154 2.02 -25.87 -26.30
CA LEU A 154 2.79 -25.44 -27.48
C LEU A 154 2.34 -26.15 -28.77
N THR A 155 1.85 -27.38 -28.68
CA THR A 155 1.35 -28.13 -29.85
C THR A 155 -0.05 -27.69 -30.29
N ALA A 156 -0.85 -27.09 -29.41
CA ALA A 156 -2.18 -26.57 -29.76
C ALA A 156 -2.14 -25.22 -30.50
N LEU A 157 -1.08 -24.42 -30.32
CA LEU A 157 -0.92 -23.12 -30.98
C LEU A 157 -0.25 -23.18 -32.37
N LEU A 158 0.26 -24.35 -32.78
CA LEU A 158 0.91 -24.57 -34.08
C LEU A 158 0.00 -25.27 -35.12
N ILE A 159 -1.28 -25.50 -34.79
CA ILE A 159 -2.27 -26.19 -35.64
C ILE A 159 -3.44 -25.25 -36.05
N ILE A 160 -3.31 -23.94 -35.86
CA ILE A 160 -4.26 -22.94 -36.39
C ILE A 160 -3.54 -22.03 -37.40
#